data_AF-A0AAE8FNW0-F1
#
_entry.id   AF-A0AAE8FNW0-F1
#
_cell.length_a   1.000
_cell.length_b   1.000
_cell.length_c   1.000
_cell.angle_alpha   90.00
_cell.angle_beta   90.00
_cell.angle_gamma   90.00
#
_symmetry.space_group_name_H-M   'P 1'
#
loop_
_entity.id
_entity.type
_entity.pdbx_description
1 polymer ?
#
loop_
_entity_poly.entity_id
_entity_poly.type
_entity_poly.pdbx_seq_one_letter_code
_entity_poly.pdbx_strand_id
1 'polypeptide(L)'
;MKKKTAEYINVLGRFCGKRDIPSLRKEELKKKYDIDQADVMVLFGGSIICGGDLLAEGIKNNIAKKYVIVGGAGHTTEVLRKKMHSQLPNVDTSKLTEAEIFDEYLKYKYNLKADLLECNSTNCGNNITYLLELLKENNIQFNSIII
;
A
#
# COMPACT_ATOMS: atom_id res chain seq x y z
N MET A 1 31.24 -5.36 2.26
CA MET A 1 30.70 -4.36 3.21
C MET A 1 31.33 -4.57 4.58
N LYS A 2 31.87 -3.53 5.24
CA LYS A 2 32.45 -3.66 6.59
C LYS A 2 31.33 -3.97 7.60
N LYS A 3 31.57 -4.84 8.59
CA LYS A 3 30.58 -5.27 9.61
C LYS A 3 29.80 -4.09 10.22
N LYS A 4 30.52 -3.03 10.59
CA LYS A 4 29.96 -1.80 11.18
C LYS A 4 29.02 -1.03 10.23
N THR A 5 29.29 -1.04 8.92
CA THR A 5 28.40 -0.43 7.92
C THR A 5 27.07 -1.18 7.82
N ALA A 6 27.12 -2.52 7.84
CA ALA A 6 25.92 -3.35 7.83
C ALA A 6 25.05 -3.12 9.08
N GLU A 7 25.68 -3.00 10.25
CA GLU A 7 25.00 -2.69 11.51
C GLU A 7 24.27 -1.34 11.44
N TYR A 8 24.91 -0.29 10.91
CA TYR A 8 24.27 1.03 10.75
C TYR A 8 23.12 1.03 9.75
N ILE A 9 23.27 0.34 8.61
CA ILE A 9 22.17 0.19 7.65
C ILE A 9 20.97 -0.50 8.31
N ASN A 10 21.20 -1.55 9.10
CA ASN A 10 20.14 -2.26 9.80
C ASN A 10 19.45 -1.39 10.87
N VAL A 11 20.19 -0.51 11.55
CA VAL A 11 19.61 0.45 12.50
C VAL A 11 18.68 1.43 11.77
N LEU A 12 19.15 2.04 10.68
CA LEU A 12 18.32 2.95 9.88
C LEU A 12 17.12 2.25 9.26
N GLY A 13 17.29 1.02 8.77
CA GLY A 13 16.19 0.21 8.24
C GLY A 13 15.09 -0.05 9.26
N ARG A 14 15.46 -0.38 10.51
CA ARG A 14 14.48 -0.56 11.60
C ARG A 14 13.80 0.76 12.01
N PHE A 15 14.52 1.87 11.94
CA PHE A 15 13.95 3.18 12.26
C PHE A 15 12.94 3.63 11.19
N CYS A 16 13.32 3.55 9.91
CA CYS A 16 12.47 4.01 8.79
C CYS A 16 11.33 3.02 8.45
N GLY A 17 11.51 1.72 8.71
CA GLY A 17 10.56 0.66 8.40
C GLY A 17 9.83 0.12 9.63
N LYS A 18 9.59 0.97 10.64
CA LYS A 18 8.93 0.55 11.88
C LYS A 18 7.53 0.05 11.60
N ARG A 19 7.21 -1.15 12.09
CA ARG A 19 5.85 -1.68 12.10
C ARG A 19 5.23 -1.47 13.47
N ASP A 20 3.99 -1.02 13.43
CA ASP A 20 3.24 -0.80 14.65
C ASP A 20 2.63 -2.09 15.20
N ILE A 21 2.11 -2.95 14.32
CA ILE A 21 1.65 -4.30 14.67
C ILE A 21 2.54 -5.35 13.97
N PRO A 22 2.78 -6.52 14.59
CA PRO A 22 3.68 -7.53 14.02
C PRO A 22 3.11 -8.22 12.78
N SER A 23 1.79 -8.29 12.66
CA SER A 23 1.09 -8.87 11.50
C SER A 23 -0.24 -8.16 11.24
N LEU A 24 -0.75 -8.23 10.01
CA LEU A 24 -2.00 -7.58 9.62
C LEU A 24 -3.20 -8.42 10.06
N ARG A 25 -3.40 -8.54 11.37
CA ARG A 25 -4.49 -9.32 11.99
C ARG A 25 -5.29 -8.46 12.96
N LYS A 26 -6.60 -8.74 13.07
CA LYS A 26 -7.51 -8.00 13.95
C LYS A 26 -7.12 -8.13 15.42
N GLU A 27 -6.63 -9.29 15.84
CA GLU A 27 -6.20 -9.54 17.21
C GLU A 27 -5.03 -8.62 17.61
N GLU A 28 -4.13 -8.33 16.67
CA GLU A 28 -3.00 -7.42 16.91
C GLU A 28 -3.45 -5.96 17.00
N LEU A 29 -4.44 -5.54 16.19
CA LEU A 29 -5.08 -4.23 16.34
C LEU A 29 -5.76 -4.09 17.69
N LYS A 30 -6.56 -5.09 18.09
CA LYS A 30 -7.28 -5.08 19.36
C LYS A 30 -6.31 -5.02 20.54
N LYS A 31 -5.25 -5.83 20.50
CA LYS A 31 -4.24 -5.86 21.55
C LYS A 31 -3.47 -4.55 21.70
N LYS A 32 -3.14 -3.87 20.60
CA LYS A 32 -2.29 -2.67 20.64
C LYS A 32 -3.07 -1.37 20.79
N TYR A 33 -4.21 -1.25 20.11
CA TYR A 33 -4.97 0.00 19.99
C TYR A 33 -6.39 -0.09 20.53
N ASP A 34 -6.82 -1.26 21.02
CA ASP A 34 -8.20 -1.55 21.43
C ASP A 34 -9.25 -1.40 20.29
N ILE A 35 -8.80 -1.52 19.04
CA ILE A 35 -9.63 -1.40 17.82
C ILE A 35 -9.86 -2.80 17.22
N ASP A 36 -11.12 -3.18 17.02
CA ASP A 36 -11.47 -4.48 16.43
C ASP A 36 -11.25 -4.54 14.91
N GLN A 37 -11.40 -3.40 14.23
CA GLN A 37 -11.20 -3.26 12.78
C GLN A 37 -10.91 -1.80 12.44
N ALA A 38 -9.88 -1.54 11.63
CA ALA A 38 -9.58 -0.20 11.16
C ALA A 38 -10.65 0.31 10.18
N ASP A 39 -10.76 1.62 10.01
CA ASP A 39 -11.70 2.18 9.04
C ASP A 39 -11.14 2.08 7.62
N VAL A 40 -9.87 2.44 7.44
CA VAL A 40 -9.19 2.41 6.13
C VAL A 40 -7.83 1.72 6.25
N MET A 41 -7.47 0.94 5.24
CA MET A 41 -6.09 0.53 4.97
C MET A 41 -5.70 1.04 3.60
N VAL A 42 -4.54 1.70 3.51
CA VAL A 42 -4.05 2.28 2.26
C VAL A 42 -2.71 1.66 1.88
N LEU A 43 -2.56 1.36 0.59
CA LEU A 43 -1.26 1.13 -0.03
C LEU A 43 -0.85 2.38 -0.81
N PHE A 44 0.23 3.03 -0.40
CA PHE A 44 0.86 4.06 -1.21
C PHE A 44 1.71 3.43 -2.31
N GLY A 45 1.48 3.88 -3.53
CA GLY A 45 2.20 3.51 -4.73
C GLY A 45 3.70 3.73 -4.57
N GLY A 46 4.45 2.81 -5.16
CA GLY A 46 5.89 2.79 -5.15
C GLY A 46 6.42 1.56 -5.86
N SER A 47 7.75 1.43 -5.94
CA SER A 47 8.38 0.36 -6.74
C SER A 47 8.57 -0.98 -6.01
N ILE A 48 7.96 -1.15 -4.83
CA ILE A 48 8.15 -2.32 -3.96
C ILE A 48 6.89 -3.21 -4.06
N ILE A 49 7.01 -4.30 -4.81
CA ILE A 49 5.89 -5.22 -5.11
C ILE A 49 5.29 -5.84 -3.85
N CYS A 50 6.09 -6.10 -2.81
CA CYS A 50 5.59 -6.75 -1.59
C CYS A 50 4.51 -5.93 -0.85
N GLY A 51 4.37 -4.63 -1.14
CA GLY A 51 3.23 -3.83 -0.67
C GLY A 51 1.88 -4.37 -1.14
N GLY A 52 1.81 -4.88 -2.39
CA GLY A 52 0.60 -5.52 -2.90
C GLY A 52 0.26 -6.83 -2.17
N ASP A 53 1.28 -7.60 -1.77
CA ASP A 53 1.08 -8.84 -1.00
C ASP A 53 0.55 -8.52 0.41
N LEU A 54 1.05 -7.46 1.04
CA LEU A 54 0.57 -6.99 2.35
C LEU A 54 -0.86 -6.45 2.27
N LEU A 55 -1.20 -5.71 1.22
CA LEU A 55 -2.58 -5.26 1.00
C LEU A 55 -3.52 -6.46 0.82
N ALA A 56 -3.13 -7.46 0.03
CA ALA A 56 -3.89 -8.69 -0.12
C ALA A 56 -4.08 -9.44 1.20
N GLU A 57 -3.05 -9.51 2.05
CA GLU A 57 -3.14 -10.06 3.41
C GLU A 57 -4.16 -9.28 4.25
N GLY A 58 -4.08 -7.95 4.24
CA GLY A 58 -5.03 -7.08 4.94
C GLY A 58 -6.48 -7.31 4.52
N ILE A 59 -6.74 -7.40 3.21
CA ILE A 59 -8.07 -7.70 2.65
C ILE A 59 -8.56 -9.07 3.12
N LYS A 60 -7.73 -10.12 3.00
CA LYS A 60 -8.10 -11.49 3.41
C LYS A 60 -8.38 -11.61 4.90
N ASN A 61 -7.64 -10.89 5.72
CA ASN A 61 -7.83 -10.85 7.17
C ASN A 61 -8.94 -9.86 7.58
N ASN A 62 -9.56 -9.18 6.62
CA ASN A 62 -10.61 -8.19 6.81
C ASN A 62 -10.21 -7.10 7.83
N ILE A 63 -8.94 -6.69 7.85
CA ILE A 63 -8.38 -5.85 8.91
C ILE A 63 -8.93 -4.41 8.91
N ALA A 64 -9.41 -3.94 7.76
CA ALA A 64 -10.04 -2.64 7.60
C ALA A 64 -11.42 -2.75 6.92
N LYS A 65 -12.25 -1.71 7.06
CA LYS A 65 -13.56 -1.62 6.39
C LYS A 65 -13.42 -1.20 4.92
N LYS A 66 -12.37 -0.44 4.60
CA LYS A 66 -12.07 0.05 3.25
C LYS A 66 -10.60 -0.12 2.90
N TYR A 67 -10.32 -0.52 1.66
CA TYR A 67 -9.00 -0.72 1.11
C TYR A 67 -8.77 0.23 -0.06
N VAL A 68 -7.75 1.07 0.04
CA VAL A 68 -7.46 2.10 -0.95
C VAL A 68 -6.05 1.90 -1.48
N ILE A 69 -5.86 2.13 -2.78
CA ILE A 69 -4.51 2.25 -3.35
C ILE A 69 -4.35 3.68 -3.85
N VAL A 70 -3.24 4.32 -3.48
CA VAL A 70 -2.95 5.72 -3.81
C VAL A 70 -1.66 5.81 -4.57
N GLY A 71 -1.70 6.24 -5.83
CA GLY A 71 -0.51 6.44 -6.64
C GLY A 71 -0.85 6.70 -8.09
N GLY A 72 -0.63 7.92 -8.55
CA GLY A 72 -0.66 8.25 -9.97
C GLY A 72 0.62 7.86 -10.71
N ALA A 73 1.14 8.78 -11.53
CA ALA A 73 2.38 8.60 -12.28
C ALA A 73 3.44 9.60 -11.80
N GLY A 74 4.46 9.10 -11.10
CA GLY A 74 5.57 9.87 -10.53
C GLY A 74 6.93 9.25 -10.83
N HIS A 75 7.95 9.65 -10.05
CA HIS A 75 9.34 9.26 -10.31
C HIS A 75 9.62 7.76 -10.14
N THR A 76 8.77 7.02 -9.42
CA THR A 76 8.89 5.57 -9.21
C THR A 76 8.17 4.73 -10.24
N THR A 77 7.28 5.32 -11.04
CA THR A 77 6.30 4.56 -11.83
C THR A 77 6.96 3.71 -12.90
N GLU A 78 7.97 4.24 -13.60
CA GLU A 78 8.72 3.46 -14.60
C GLU A 78 9.45 2.25 -14.00
N VAL A 79 9.95 2.38 -12.77
CA VAL A 79 10.59 1.27 -12.07
C VAL A 79 9.56 0.21 -11.70
N LEU A 80 8.37 0.63 -11.24
CA LEU A 80 7.27 -0.28 -10.94
C LEU A 80 6.80 -1.02 -12.20
N ARG A 81 6.54 -0.30 -13.30
CA ARG A 81 6.13 -0.87 -14.60
C ARG A 81 7.07 -1.98 -15.05
N LYS A 82 8.38 -1.72 -15.04
CA LYS A 82 9.41 -2.70 -15.41
C LYS A 82 9.41 -3.93 -14.50
N LYS A 83 9.32 -3.74 -13.18
CA LYS A 83 9.31 -4.86 -12.23
C LYS A 83 8.03 -5.69 -12.37
N MET A 84 6.88 -5.04 -12.55
CA MET A 84 5.58 -5.70 -12.57
C MET A 84 5.30 -6.43 -13.87
N HIS A 85 5.96 -6.07 -14.98
CA HIS A 85 5.83 -6.79 -16.25
C HIS A 85 6.07 -8.30 -16.12
N SER A 86 7.02 -8.71 -15.25
CA SER A 86 7.27 -10.14 -14.96
C SER A 86 6.15 -10.82 -14.18
N GLN A 87 5.42 -10.07 -13.36
CA GLN A 87 4.33 -10.56 -12.50
C GLN A 87 2.98 -10.53 -13.21
N LEU A 88 2.84 -9.65 -14.21
CA LEU A 88 1.63 -9.38 -14.97
C LEU A 88 1.91 -9.52 -16.49
N PRO A 89 2.25 -10.73 -16.98
CA PRO A 89 2.68 -10.92 -18.37
C PRO A 89 1.60 -10.56 -19.41
N ASN A 90 0.33 -10.57 -19.01
CA ASN A 90 -0.82 -10.29 -19.88
C ASN A 90 -1.40 -8.88 -19.70
N VAL A 91 -0.76 -8.02 -18.88
CA VAL A 91 -1.21 -6.65 -18.65
C VAL A 91 -0.19 -5.69 -19.24
N ASP A 92 -0.64 -4.80 -20.12
CA ASP A 92 0.20 -3.69 -20.57
C ASP A 92 0.28 -2.63 -19.46
N THR A 93 1.34 -2.71 -18.65
CA THR A 93 1.58 -1.77 -17.56
C THR A 93 2.06 -0.40 -18.04
N SER A 94 2.41 -0.22 -19.32
CA SER A 94 3.13 0.97 -19.82
C SER A 94 2.36 2.29 -19.66
N LYS A 95 1.02 2.22 -19.63
CA LYS A 95 0.14 3.39 -19.49
C LYS A 95 -0.51 3.50 -18.11
N LEU A 96 -0.36 2.48 -17.28
CA LEU A 96 -1.05 2.40 -15.99
C LEU A 96 -0.33 3.21 -14.92
N THR A 97 -1.09 3.84 -14.04
CA THR A 97 -0.60 4.47 -12.81
C THR A 97 -0.14 3.42 -11.80
N GLU A 98 0.53 3.84 -10.74
CA GLU A 98 0.96 2.92 -9.69
C GLU A 98 -0.24 2.22 -9.03
N ALA A 99 -1.34 2.94 -8.79
CA ALA A 99 -2.56 2.39 -8.21
C ALA A 99 -3.21 1.33 -9.12
N GLU A 100 -3.32 1.61 -10.42
CA GLU A 100 -3.85 0.67 -11.41
C GLU A 100 -3.00 -0.60 -11.52
N ILE A 101 -1.67 -0.44 -11.53
CA ILE A 101 -0.75 -1.59 -11.58
C ILE A 101 -0.93 -2.49 -10.36
N PHE A 102 -1.05 -1.91 -9.16
CA PHE A 102 -1.27 -2.71 -7.95
C PHE A 102 -2.67 -3.34 -7.90
N ASP A 103 -3.72 -2.69 -8.41
CA ASP A 103 -5.05 -3.30 -8.48
C ASP A 103 -5.09 -4.50 -9.44
N GLU A 104 -4.45 -4.39 -10.61
CA GLU A 104 -4.31 -5.52 -11.54
C GLU A 104 -3.44 -6.63 -10.94
N TYR A 105 -2.41 -6.28 -10.15
CA TYR A 105 -1.63 -7.26 -9.39
C TYR A 105 -2.46 -8.02 -8.35
N LEU A 106 -3.30 -7.32 -7.58
CA LEU A 106 -4.22 -7.95 -6.63
C LEU A 106 -5.19 -8.89 -7.34
N LYS A 107 -5.75 -8.45 -8.46
CA LYS A 107 -6.71 -9.22 -9.24
C LYS A 107 -6.07 -10.47 -9.82
N TYR A 108 -4.91 -10.33 -10.46
CA TYR A 108 -4.22 -11.45 -11.09
C TYR A 108 -3.72 -12.49 -10.10
N LYS A 109 -3.05 -12.06 -9.02
CA LYS A 109 -2.40 -12.98 -8.07
C LYS A 109 -3.33 -13.52 -6.99
N TYR A 110 -4.32 -12.73 -6.58
CA TYR A 110 -5.14 -13.04 -5.41
C TYR A 110 -6.65 -13.07 -5.68
N ASN A 111 -7.10 -12.71 -6.89
CA ASN A 111 -8.52 -12.51 -7.21
C ASN A 111 -9.19 -11.50 -6.25
N LEU A 112 -8.46 -10.44 -5.89
CA LEU A 112 -8.90 -9.35 -5.03
C LEU A 112 -8.86 -8.01 -5.78
N LYS A 113 -9.54 -7.00 -5.25
CA LYS A 113 -9.48 -5.60 -5.71
C LYS A 113 -9.52 -4.66 -4.51
N ALA A 114 -8.97 -3.46 -4.69
CA ALA A 114 -9.20 -2.37 -3.75
C ALA A 114 -10.65 -1.83 -3.89
N ASP A 115 -11.15 -1.20 -2.84
CA ASP A 115 -12.43 -0.49 -2.88
C ASP A 115 -12.33 0.80 -3.71
N LEU A 116 -11.20 1.51 -3.62
CA LEU A 116 -10.96 2.79 -4.27
C LEU A 116 -9.51 2.91 -4.78
N LEU A 117 -9.34 3.64 -5.88
CA LEU A 117 -8.04 3.97 -6.46
C LEU A 117 -7.89 5.49 -6.59
N GLU A 118 -6.78 6.02 -6.11
CA GLU A 118 -6.33 7.39 -6.38
C GLU A 118 -5.21 7.33 -7.43
N CYS A 119 -5.41 7.98 -8.58
CA CYS A 119 -4.58 7.82 -9.78
C CYS A 119 -3.91 9.13 -10.27
N ASN A 120 -4.08 10.24 -9.55
CA ASN A 120 -3.65 11.57 -9.96
C ASN A 120 -2.41 12.05 -9.21
N SER A 121 -2.05 11.43 -8.08
CA SER A 121 -0.86 11.85 -7.34
C SER A 121 0.43 11.68 -8.15
N THR A 122 1.42 12.53 -7.86
CA THR A 122 2.69 12.55 -8.60
C THR A 122 3.91 12.54 -7.67
N ASN A 123 3.69 12.69 -6.35
CA ASN A 123 4.73 12.71 -5.34
C ASN A 123 4.17 12.31 -3.96
N CYS A 124 5.03 12.11 -2.98
CA CYS A 124 4.61 11.73 -1.63
C CYS A 124 3.76 12.80 -0.91
N GLY A 125 3.93 14.08 -1.25
CA GLY A 125 3.18 15.17 -0.62
C GLY A 125 1.71 15.17 -1.03
N ASN A 126 1.42 14.99 -2.32
CA ASN A 126 0.03 14.96 -2.79
C ASN A 126 -0.67 13.61 -2.59
N ASN A 127 0.05 12.51 -2.36
CA ASN A 127 -0.56 11.22 -1.99
C ASN A 127 -1.53 11.35 -0.80
N ILE A 128 -1.12 11.99 0.30
CA ILE A 128 -1.96 12.12 1.49
C ILE A 128 -3.13 13.06 1.23
N THR A 129 -2.88 14.20 0.58
CA THR A 129 -3.94 15.16 0.26
C THR A 129 -5.02 14.52 -0.59
N TYR A 130 -4.64 13.79 -1.65
CA TYR A 130 -5.59 13.17 -2.56
C TYR A 130 -6.27 11.93 -1.95
N LEU A 131 -5.60 11.19 -1.06
CA LEU A 131 -6.28 10.17 -0.25
C LEU A 131 -7.42 10.79 0.57
N LEU A 132 -7.14 11.88 1.29
CA LEU A 132 -8.13 12.52 2.15
C LEU A 132 -9.29 13.13 1.34
N GLU A 133 -9.00 13.72 0.19
CA GLU A 133 -10.02 14.19 -0.77
C GLU A 133 -10.87 13.03 -1.28
N LEU A 134 -10.24 11.94 -1.74
CA LEU A 134 -10.95 10.76 -2.24
C LEU A 134 -11.86 10.13 -1.19
N LEU A 135 -11.40 10.02 0.07
CA LEU A 135 -12.23 9.52 1.17
C LEU A 135 -13.42 10.44 1.45
N LYS A 136 -13.21 11.76 1.40
CA LYS A 136 -14.26 12.77 1.58
C LYS A 136 -15.31 12.71 0.48
N GLU A 137 -14.88 12.64 -0.78
CA GLU A 137 -15.78 12.54 -1.95
C GLU A 137 -16.64 11.28 -1.92
N ASN A 138 -16.10 10.19 -1.39
CA ASN A 138 -16.81 8.91 -1.23
C ASN A 138 -17.58 8.81 0.10
N ASN A 139 -17.68 9.90 0.88
CA ASN A 139 -18.36 9.95 2.18
C ASN A 139 -17.85 8.90 3.18
N ILE A 140 -16.56 8.56 3.13
CA ILE A 140 -15.93 7.61 4.05
C ILE A 140 -15.45 8.37 5.28
N GLN A 141 -16.16 8.16 6.39
CA GLN A 141 -15.71 8.61 7.71
C GLN A 141 -14.66 7.64 8.27
N PHE A 142 -13.62 8.16 8.90
CA PHE A 142 -12.56 7.36 9.49
C PHE A 142 -12.05 8.00 10.78
N ASN A 143 -11.73 7.14 11.76
CA ASN A 143 -10.96 7.49 12.96
C ASN A 143 -9.60 6.77 12.98
N SER A 144 -9.42 5.76 12.11
CA SER A 144 -8.22 4.92 12.05
C SER A 144 -7.83 4.60 10.60
N ILE A 145 -6.55 4.79 10.27
CA ILE A 145 -5.97 4.44 8.98
C ILE A 145 -4.70 3.61 9.20
N ILE A 146 -4.58 2.49 8.48
CA ILE A 146 -3.35 1.70 8.38
C ILE A 146 -2.60 2.15 7.12
N ILE A 147 -1.32 2.51 7.26
CA ILE A 147 -0.41 2.95 6.19
C ILE A 147 0.79 2.01 6.03
#